data_AF-A0A835Q976-F1
#
_entry.id   AF-A0A835Q976-F1
#
_cell.length_a   1.000
_cell.length_b   1.000
_cell.length_c   1.000
_cell.angle_alpha   90.00
_cell.angle_beta   90.00
_cell.angle_gamma   90.00
#
_symmetry.space_group_name_H-M   'P 1'
#
loop_
_entity.id
_entity.type
_entity.pdbx_description
1 polymer ?
#
loop_
_entity_poly.entity_id
_entity_poly.type
_entity_poly.pdbx_seq_one_letter_code
_entity_poly.pdbx_strand_id
1 'polypeptide(L)'
;MPTIFALVMEELNGMRSRRRARSTNKVEFPSTEESLEVKHGKRFLQKGCLLEFRKDSQKLLLAVAEKPDGKKNWIVCDQNGIVSSIKPQQVTYIVPGIENFGHTDIPDFFQKAQSLLDPTILECAWEELLENNRSVTPEDLSEIVYGNNEPLQSYCAHLLLSNDEIYFNKLECKGSSSVYEPRPMAQVEELIHRKHLEEALKKEEEEFIKLLASAKALPPCSKPSKSSWLKEEKCRKLIKSLEAYAIDTCENDEQSKIAGNLLKGMGLSKTSSAAVNLLIQIGYFPVHVNLDILRLNICTEQNEEVLLDVENLLMTSVDLDEERRKDLSSLKVYAIDVNEADELDDALSGTKLPDGRIKVWIHVADPASLVKPRSRIGRKAMQRGASIFLPTATFPMFPEKLALEVMSLQQGKLCKAISVCVTLNQDGSIAEYTIENSIIRPTYMLTYESASSYLIWASRRV
;
A
#
# COMPACT_ATOMS: atom_id res chain seq x y z
N MET A 1 -8.48 8.87 -29.61
CA MET A 1 -8.92 7.74 -28.77
C MET A 1 -10.02 8.28 -27.88
N PRO A 2 -11.29 7.85 -28.04
CA PRO A 2 -12.31 8.19 -27.07
C PRO A 2 -11.84 7.75 -25.67
N THR A 3 -12.00 8.62 -24.66
CA THR A 3 -11.74 8.26 -23.27
C THR A 3 -12.63 7.08 -22.89
N ILE A 4 -12.15 6.20 -22.01
CA ILE A 4 -12.93 5.06 -21.47
C ILE A 4 -14.32 5.55 -20.98
N PHE A 5 -14.39 6.78 -20.47
CA PHE A 5 -15.62 7.49 -20.13
C PHE A 5 -16.65 7.58 -21.26
N ALA A 6 -16.25 7.94 -22.48
CA ALA A 6 -17.18 8.09 -23.60
C ALA A 6 -17.74 6.74 -24.07
N LEU A 7 -16.91 5.69 -24.06
CA LEU A 7 -17.32 4.33 -24.43
C LEU A 7 -18.30 3.72 -23.42
N VAL A 8 -18.07 3.97 -22.11
CA VAL A 8 -18.97 3.49 -21.04
C VAL A 8 -20.32 4.23 -21.07
N MET A 9 -20.34 5.54 -21.34
CA MET A 9 -21.58 6.29 -21.46
C MET A 9 -22.38 5.91 -22.71
N GLU A 10 -21.71 5.53 -23.79
CA GLU A 10 -22.34 5.02 -25.01
C GLU A 10 -22.98 3.64 -24.80
N GLU A 11 -22.33 2.78 -24.01
CA GLU A 11 -22.86 1.47 -23.64
C GLU A 11 -24.06 1.59 -22.66
N LEU A 12 -23.99 2.51 -21.69
CA LEU A 12 -25.10 2.84 -20.79
C LEU A 12 -26.30 3.42 -21.54
N ASN A 13 -26.08 4.32 -22.49
CA ASN A 13 -27.15 4.84 -23.36
C ASN A 13 -27.73 3.75 -24.27
N GLY A 14 -26.89 2.82 -24.75
CA GLY A 14 -27.34 1.63 -25.48
C GLY A 14 -28.22 0.71 -24.64
N MET A 15 -27.91 0.53 -23.35
CA MET A 15 -28.71 -0.25 -22.41
C MET A 15 -30.03 0.45 -22.06
N ARG A 16 -30.01 1.78 -21.83
CA ARG A 16 -31.20 2.64 -21.62
C ARG A 16 -32.17 2.55 -22.81
N SER A 17 -31.64 2.59 -24.04
CA SER A 17 -32.47 2.55 -25.26
C SER A 17 -33.09 1.16 -25.52
N ARG A 18 -32.42 0.06 -25.14
CA ARG A 18 -32.96 -1.30 -25.27
C ARG A 18 -34.01 -1.64 -24.21
N ARG A 19 -33.93 -1.02 -23.02
CA ARG A 19 -34.89 -1.22 -21.92
C ARG A 19 -36.19 -0.43 -22.13
N ARG A 20 -36.12 0.81 -22.65
CA ARG A 20 -37.31 1.56 -23.09
C ARG A 20 -38.15 0.79 -24.12
N ALA A 21 -37.51 0.06 -25.03
CA ALA A 21 -38.23 -0.76 -26.02
C ALA A 21 -38.97 -1.99 -25.43
N ARG A 22 -38.61 -2.43 -24.20
CA ARG A 22 -39.30 -3.52 -23.49
C ARG A 22 -40.47 -3.04 -22.63
N SER A 23 -40.46 -1.81 -22.12
CA SER A 23 -41.59 -1.25 -21.34
C SER A 23 -42.70 -0.65 -22.21
N THR A 24 -42.48 -0.44 -23.52
CA THR A 24 -43.47 0.14 -24.44
C THR A 24 -44.61 -0.80 -24.89
N ASN A 25 -44.79 -1.98 -24.29
CA ASN A 25 -46.02 -2.74 -24.50
C ASN A 25 -47.15 -2.13 -23.66
N LYS A 26 -47.76 -1.10 -24.26
CA LYS A 26 -48.92 -0.31 -23.83
C LYS A 26 -49.95 -1.09 -22.98
N VAL A 27 -50.23 -0.55 -21.80
CA VAL A 27 -51.58 -0.51 -21.23
C VAL A 27 -51.97 0.96 -21.14
N GLU A 28 -52.92 1.38 -21.98
CA GLU A 28 -53.50 2.73 -21.94
C GLU A 28 -54.49 2.80 -20.76
N PHE A 29 -54.27 3.72 -19.82
CA PHE A 29 -55.29 4.15 -18.85
C PHE A 29 -55.80 5.55 -19.21
N PRO A 30 -57.11 5.81 -19.09
CA PRO A 30 -57.70 7.07 -19.52
C PRO A 30 -57.30 8.22 -18.57
N SER A 31 -57.02 9.37 -19.18
CA SER A 31 -56.78 10.64 -18.52
C SER A 31 -58.00 11.07 -17.71
N THR A 32 -57.85 11.10 -16.39
CA THR A 32 -58.77 11.84 -15.50
C THR A 32 -57.92 12.61 -14.50
N GLU A 33 -57.89 13.93 -14.67
CA GLU A 33 -57.41 14.88 -13.68
C GLU A 33 -58.31 14.78 -12.44
N GLU A 34 -57.95 13.94 -11.48
CA GLU A 34 -58.37 14.08 -10.10
C GLU A 34 -57.17 13.87 -9.19
N SER A 35 -56.84 14.94 -8.46
CA SER A 35 -55.82 15.01 -7.43
C SER A 35 -56.12 14.00 -6.31
N LEU A 36 -55.44 12.86 -6.36
CA LEU A 36 -55.44 11.88 -5.26
C LEU A 36 -54.55 12.40 -4.12
N GLU A 37 -55.14 13.21 -3.24
CA GLU A 37 -54.59 13.45 -1.89
C GLU A 37 -54.42 12.10 -1.18
N VAL A 38 -53.16 11.67 -0.99
CA VAL A 38 -52.88 10.38 -0.35
C VAL A 38 -53.17 10.45 1.15
N LYS A 39 -54.38 10.01 1.54
CA LYS A 39 -54.79 9.80 2.93
C LYS A 39 -54.06 8.60 3.53
N HIS A 40 -52.87 8.84 4.10
CA HIS A 40 -52.11 7.80 4.81
C HIS A 40 -52.66 7.57 6.23
N GLY A 41 -53.47 6.53 6.40
CA GLY A 41 -53.95 6.08 7.71
C GLY A 41 -52.83 5.43 8.52
N LYS A 42 -52.71 5.78 9.81
CA LYS A 42 -51.86 5.05 10.77
C LYS A 42 -52.34 3.61 10.88
N ARG A 43 -51.51 2.63 10.51
CA ARG A 43 -51.80 1.20 10.71
C ARG A 43 -51.49 0.78 12.13
N PHE A 44 -52.48 0.19 12.78
CA PHE A 44 -52.37 -0.35 14.14
C PHE A 44 -52.04 -1.84 14.06
N LEU A 45 -51.18 -2.32 14.95
CA LEU A 45 -50.91 -3.75 15.10
C LEU A 45 -52.21 -4.46 15.51
N GLN A 46 -52.50 -5.58 14.84
CA GLN A 46 -53.61 -6.47 15.15
C GLN A 46 -53.10 -7.91 15.24
N LYS A 47 -53.86 -8.76 15.93
CA LYS A 47 -53.53 -10.19 16.02
C LYS A 47 -53.58 -10.82 14.63
N GLY A 48 -52.57 -11.61 14.29
CA GLY A 48 -52.47 -12.35 13.03
C GLY A 48 -51.83 -11.56 11.88
N CYS A 49 -51.35 -10.33 12.10
CA CYS A 49 -50.61 -9.58 11.09
C CYS A 49 -49.15 -10.03 11.01
N LEU A 50 -48.60 -10.06 9.80
CA LEU A 50 -47.18 -10.27 9.53
C LEU A 50 -46.42 -8.94 9.57
N LEU A 51 -45.31 -8.89 10.29
CA LEU A 51 -44.48 -7.69 10.43
C LEU A 51 -42.99 -8.02 10.40
N GLU A 52 -42.19 -7.05 9.97
CA GLU A 52 -40.74 -7.04 10.13
C GLU A 52 -40.37 -6.19 11.34
N PHE A 53 -39.49 -6.71 12.20
CA PHE A 53 -38.98 -5.98 13.35
C PHE A 53 -37.49 -6.20 13.60
N ARG A 54 -36.90 -5.25 14.33
CA ARG A 54 -35.51 -5.23 14.75
C ARG A 54 -35.38 -5.79 16.16
N LYS A 55 -34.83 -7.01 16.29
CA LYS A 55 -34.64 -7.69 17.59
C LYS A 55 -33.45 -7.11 18.37
N ASP A 56 -32.38 -6.72 17.67
CA ASP A 56 -31.16 -6.06 18.17
C ASP A 56 -30.62 -5.08 17.11
N SER A 57 -29.51 -4.35 17.36
CA SER A 57 -28.96 -3.35 16.43
C SER A 57 -28.63 -3.87 15.01
N GLN A 58 -28.57 -5.19 14.79
CA GLN A 58 -28.12 -5.80 13.53
C GLN A 58 -29.07 -6.83 12.87
N LYS A 59 -30.16 -7.28 13.50
CA LYS A 59 -30.98 -8.39 12.95
C LYS A 59 -32.45 -8.01 12.73
N LEU A 60 -32.87 -8.00 11.46
CA LEU A 60 -34.26 -7.89 11.02
C LEU A 60 -34.87 -9.30 10.93
N LEU A 61 -36.09 -9.45 11.43
CA LEU A 61 -36.82 -10.71 11.44
C LEU A 61 -38.29 -10.48 11.09
N LEU A 62 -38.88 -11.46 10.41
CA LEU A 62 -40.32 -11.54 10.22
C LEU A 62 -40.97 -12.26 11.42
N ALA A 63 -42.11 -11.76 11.86
CA ALA A 63 -42.89 -12.39 12.91
C ALA A 63 -44.38 -12.08 12.75
N VAL A 64 -45.21 -12.91 13.38
CA VAL A 64 -46.66 -12.70 13.47
C VAL A 64 -47.02 -12.09 14.81
N ALA A 65 -47.86 -11.06 14.82
CA ALA A 65 -48.40 -10.47 16.04
C ALA A 65 -49.45 -11.39 16.70
N GLU A 66 -49.25 -11.77 17.96
CA GLU A 66 -50.15 -12.68 18.68
C GLU A 66 -51.13 -11.94 19.60
N LYS A 67 -50.61 -11.12 20.51
CA LYS A 67 -51.43 -10.40 21.51
C LYS A 67 -50.72 -9.15 22.04
N PRO A 68 -51.47 -8.15 22.53
CA PRO A 68 -50.88 -7.01 23.24
C PRO A 68 -50.13 -7.44 24.50
N ASP A 69 -48.98 -6.83 24.76
CA ASP A 69 -48.21 -6.93 26.00
C ASP A 69 -48.27 -5.59 26.75
N GLY A 70 -49.27 -5.43 27.64
CA GLY A 70 -49.51 -4.18 28.34
C GLY A 70 -50.08 -3.06 27.45
N LYS A 71 -49.74 -1.80 27.73
CA LYS A 71 -50.37 -0.63 27.09
C LYS A 71 -49.86 -0.29 25.68
N LYS A 72 -48.63 -0.69 25.34
CA LYS A 72 -47.97 -0.26 24.10
C LYS A 72 -47.19 -1.37 23.37
N ASN A 73 -46.77 -2.43 24.06
CA ASN A 73 -45.95 -3.47 23.45
C ASN A 73 -46.83 -4.58 22.87
N TRP A 74 -46.22 -5.43 22.03
CA TRP A 74 -46.87 -6.57 21.40
C TRP A 74 -46.03 -7.82 21.54
N ILE A 75 -46.70 -8.94 21.78
CA ILE A 75 -46.10 -10.27 21.71
C ILE A 75 -46.15 -10.73 20.26
N VAL A 76 -44.99 -11.07 19.70
CA VAL A 76 -44.83 -11.59 18.34
C VAL A 76 -44.15 -12.94 18.36
N CYS A 77 -44.44 -13.77 17.36
CA CYS A 77 -43.89 -15.11 17.19
C CYS A 77 -43.10 -15.19 15.87
N ASP A 78 -41.81 -15.52 15.96
CA ASP A 78 -40.92 -15.61 14.79
C ASP A 78 -41.06 -16.94 14.02
N GLN A 79 -40.32 -17.08 12.91
CA GLN A 79 -40.35 -18.28 12.07
C GLN A 79 -39.97 -19.59 12.77
N ASN A 80 -39.33 -19.53 13.95
CA ASN A 80 -38.93 -20.70 14.75
C ASN A 80 -39.90 -20.97 15.89
N GLY A 81 -41.03 -20.25 15.96
CA GLY A 81 -41.97 -20.33 17.07
C GLY A 81 -41.51 -19.62 18.34
N ILE A 82 -40.45 -18.80 18.27
CA ILE A 82 -39.94 -18.09 19.45
C ILE A 82 -40.79 -16.84 19.67
N VAL A 83 -41.42 -16.79 20.83
CA VAL A 83 -42.27 -15.69 21.25
C VAL A 83 -41.44 -14.59 21.91
N SER A 84 -41.59 -13.34 21.47
CA SER A 84 -40.85 -12.17 21.97
C SER A 84 -41.77 -10.96 22.16
N SER A 85 -41.53 -10.15 23.21
CA SER A 85 -42.21 -8.87 23.40
C SER A 85 -41.45 -7.74 22.68
N ILE A 86 -42.13 -7.00 21.82
CA ILE A 86 -41.54 -5.92 21.01
C ILE A 86 -42.21 -4.57 21.32
N LYS A 87 -41.40 -3.51 21.29
CA LYS A 87 -41.86 -2.12 21.37
C LYS A 87 -42.28 -1.63 19.99
N PRO A 88 -43.23 -0.68 19.87
CA PRO A 88 -43.63 -0.13 18.57
C PRO A 88 -42.48 0.44 17.74
N GLN A 89 -41.43 0.99 18.37
CA GLN A 89 -40.27 1.53 17.64
C GLN A 89 -39.38 0.46 16.99
N GLN A 90 -39.54 -0.81 17.37
CA GLN A 90 -38.77 -1.91 16.79
C GLN A 90 -39.37 -2.43 15.49
N VAL A 91 -40.64 -2.10 15.19
CA VAL A 91 -41.31 -2.50 13.95
C VAL A 91 -40.79 -1.66 12.80
N THR A 92 -40.23 -2.30 11.78
CA THR A 92 -39.71 -1.64 10.58
C THR A 92 -40.74 -1.59 9.46
N TYR A 93 -41.61 -2.61 9.36
CA TYR A 93 -42.67 -2.68 8.36
C TYR A 93 -43.80 -3.63 8.80
N ILE A 94 -45.03 -3.34 8.40
CA ILE A 94 -46.20 -4.21 8.61
C ILE A 94 -46.74 -4.57 7.22
N VAL A 95 -46.77 -5.86 6.90
CA VAL A 95 -47.20 -6.33 5.59
C VAL A 95 -48.71 -6.09 5.43
N PRO A 96 -49.16 -5.35 4.40
CA PRO A 96 -50.58 -5.07 4.18
C PRO A 96 -51.37 -6.33 3.86
N GLY A 97 -52.68 -6.33 4.17
CA GLY A 97 -53.64 -7.34 3.68
C GLY A 97 -53.53 -8.74 4.30
N ILE A 98 -52.63 -8.96 5.27
CA ILE A 98 -52.50 -10.23 5.99
C ILE A 98 -53.21 -10.16 7.33
N GLU A 99 -54.31 -10.89 7.45
CA GLU A 99 -55.06 -11.10 8.68
C GLU A 99 -55.18 -12.63 8.92
N ASN A 100 -54.73 -13.11 10.09
CA ASN A 100 -54.67 -14.53 10.49
C ASN A 100 -53.54 -15.37 9.87
N PHE A 101 -52.32 -14.82 9.75
CA PHE A 101 -51.13 -15.57 9.31
C PHE A 101 -50.61 -16.53 10.40
N GLY A 102 -50.14 -17.71 10.01
CA GLY A 102 -49.42 -18.63 10.89
C GLY A 102 -47.92 -18.35 10.90
N HIS A 103 -47.26 -18.46 12.05
CA HIS A 103 -45.79 -18.37 12.11
C HIS A 103 -45.09 -19.45 11.28
N THR A 104 -45.76 -20.59 11.05
CA THR A 104 -45.32 -21.70 10.20
C THR A 104 -45.24 -21.33 8.71
N ASP A 105 -45.95 -20.29 8.29
CA ASP A 105 -46.04 -19.86 6.88
C ASP A 105 -44.96 -18.83 6.52
N ILE A 106 -44.23 -18.30 7.52
CA ILE A 106 -43.18 -17.29 7.33
C ILE A 106 -42.05 -17.77 6.40
N PRO A 107 -41.51 -19.00 6.53
CA PRO A 107 -40.41 -19.45 5.66
C PRO A 107 -40.81 -19.51 4.18
N ASP A 108 -42.01 -20.03 3.88
CA ASP A 108 -42.54 -20.12 2.51
C ASP A 108 -42.78 -18.72 1.91
N PHE A 109 -43.38 -17.82 2.70
CA PHE A 109 -43.58 -16.42 2.29
C PHE A 109 -42.26 -15.72 2.00
N PHE A 110 -41.26 -15.89 2.87
CA PHE A 110 -39.95 -15.27 2.69
C PHE A 110 -39.20 -15.83 1.48
N GLN A 111 -39.28 -17.14 1.24
CA GLN A 111 -38.68 -17.77 0.06
C GLN A 111 -39.34 -17.27 -1.23
N LYS A 112 -40.67 -17.17 -1.25
CA LYS A 112 -41.41 -16.59 -2.39
C LYS A 112 -41.00 -15.14 -2.62
N ALA A 113 -40.87 -14.34 -1.56
CA ALA A 113 -40.42 -12.96 -1.67
C ALA A 113 -39.01 -12.87 -2.29
N GLN A 114 -38.07 -13.70 -1.81
CA GLN A 114 -36.72 -13.76 -2.37
C GLN A 114 -36.69 -14.13 -3.85
N SER A 115 -37.58 -15.03 -4.29
CA SER A 115 -37.65 -15.44 -5.71
C SER A 115 -38.19 -14.36 -6.64
N LEU A 116 -38.93 -13.39 -6.10
CA LEU A 116 -39.56 -12.27 -6.82
C LEU A 116 -38.74 -10.97 -6.77
N LEU A 117 -37.67 -10.92 -5.98
CA LEU A 117 -36.81 -9.75 -5.86
C LEU A 117 -35.94 -9.57 -7.11
N ASP A 118 -36.13 -8.46 -7.79
CA ASP A 118 -35.26 -8.01 -8.88
C ASP A 118 -34.85 -6.54 -8.63
N PRO A 119 -33.62 -6.30 -8.13
CA PRO A 119 -33.12 -4.95 -7.88
C PRO A 119 -33.04 -4.07 -9.13
N THR A 120 -33.02 -4.65 -10.34
CA THR A 120 -32.91 -3.87 -11.58
C THR A 120 -34.17 -3.08 -11.89
N ILE A 121 -35.31 -3.41 -11.26
CA ILE A 121 -36.57 -2.71 -11.47
C ILE A 121 -36.60 -1.34 -10.77
N LEU A 122 -35.78 -1.14 -9.73
CA LEU A 122 -35.73 0.14 -9.01
C LEU A 122 -35.33 1.31 -9.91
N GLU A 123 -34.45 1.11 -10.89
CA GLU A 123 -34.04 2.15 -11.84
C GLU A 123 -35.25 2.66 -12.64
N CYS A 124 -36.06 1.75 -13.19
CA CYS A 124 -37.26 2.11 -13.96
C CYS A 124 -38.30 2.83 -13.10
N ALA A 125 -38.55 2.32 -11.89
CA ALA A 125 -39.51 2.93 -10.97
C ALA A 125 -39.03 4.31 -10.49
N TRP A 126 -37.73 4.49 -10.30
CA TRP A 126 -37.14 5.77 -9.94
C TRP A 126 -37.29 6.80 -11.07
N GLU A 127 -37.03 6.44 -12.33
CA GLU A 127 -37.21 7.34 -13.48
C GLU A 127 -38.67 7.84 -13.57
N GLU A 128 -39.64 6.93 -13.45
CA GLU A 128 -41.07 7.28 -13.51
C GLU A 128 -41.51 8.19 -12.34
N LEU A 129 -41.06 7.89 -11.12
CA LEU A 129 -41.41 8.66 -9.93
C LEU A 129 -40.72 10.04 -9.92
N LEU A 130 -39.52 10.14 -10.48
CA LEU A 130 -38.80 11.40 -10.61
C LEU A 130 -39.46 12.33 -11.63
N GLU A 131 -39.89 11.83 -12.79
CA GLU A 131 -40.62 12.61 -13.81
C GLU A 131 -41.92 13.20 -13.25
N ASN A 132 -42.59 12.45 -12.38
CA ASN A 132 -43.86 12.85 -11.75
C ASN A 132 -43.67 13.58 -10.40
N ASN A 133 -42.43 13.77 -9.94
CA ASN A 133 -42.07 14.35 -8.63
C ASN A 133 -42.88 13.76 -7.46
N ARG A 134 -43.04 12.43 -7.45
CA ARG A 134 -43.95 11.72 -6.55
C ARG A 134 -43.17 10.90 -5.51
N SER A 135 -43.49 11.10 -4.23
CA SER A 135 -43.05 10.22 -3.14
C SER A 135 -43.87 8.93 -3.14
N VAL A 136 -43.26 7.83 -2.71
CA VAL A 136 -43.81 6.48 -2.82
C VAL A 136 -43.74 5.75 -1.48
N THR A 137 -44.79 4.98 -1.15
CA THR A 137 -44.76 3.96 -0.09
C THR A 137 -44.37 2.60 -0.68
N PRO A 138 -43.94 1.61 0.11
CA PRO A 138 -43.74 0.25 -0.39
C PRO A 138 -44.95 -0.31 -1.15
N GLU A 139 -46.16 0.04 -0.73
CA GLU A 139 -47.39 -0.38 -1.39
C GLU A 139 -47.60 0.30 -2.74
N ASP A 140 -47.40 1.61 -2.80
CA ASP A 140 -47.45 2.35 -4.07
C ASP A 140 -46.38 1.84 -5.05
N LEU A 141 -45.18 1.54 -4.55
CA LEU A 141 -44.11 0.98 -5.38
C LEU A 141 -44.47 -0.42 -5.85
N SER A 142 -45.12 -1.24 -5.02
CA SER A 142 -45.57 -2.57 -5.46
C SER A 142 -46.58 -2.50 -6.60
N GLU A 143 -47.49 -1.53 -6.58
CA GLU A 143 -48.42 -1.29 -7.68
C GLU A 143 -47.69 -0.92 -8.97
N ILE A 144 -46.69 -0.04 -8.88
CA ILE A 144 -45.89 0.42 -10.04
C ILE A 144 -45.06 -0.73 -10.62
N VAL A 145 -44.40 -1.50 -9.75
CA VAL A 145 -43.41 -2.51 -10.14
C VAL A 145 -44.06 -3.85 -10.54
N TYR A 146 -45.08 -4.27 -9.80
CA TYR A 146 -45.72 -5.59 -9.94
C TYR A 146 -47.14 -5.52 -10.49
N GLY A 147 -47.73 -4.32 -10.66
CA GLY A 147 -49.10 -4.13 -11.13
C GLY A 147 -50.17 -4.48 -10.11
N ASN A 148 -49.79 -4.71 -8.86
CA ASN A 148 -50.70 -4.97 -7.74
C ASN A 148 -50.01 -4.68 -6.40
N ASN A 149 -50.81 -4.46 -5.37
CA ASN A 149 -50.38 -4.24 -3.99
C ASN A 149 -50.67 -5.45 -3.08
N GLU A 150 -50.57 -6.66 -3.64
CA GLU A 150 -50.71 -7.88 -2.86
C GLU A 150 -49.63 -7.96 -1.76
N PRO A 151 -49.91 -8.64 -0.63
CA PRO A 151 -49.02 -8.64 0.53
C PRO A 151 -47.56 -9.02 0.25
N LEU A 152 -47.36 -9.98 -0.64
CA LEU A 152 -46.03 -10.47 -1.02
C LEU A 152 -45.25 -9.41 -1.81
N GLN A 153 -45.90 -8.75 -2.76
CA GLN A 153 -45.37 -7.74 -3.66
C GLN A 153 -45.06 -6.45 -2.89
N SER A 154 -45.95 -6.04 -1.98
CA SER A 154 -45.69 -4.92 -1.07
C SER A 154 -44.53 -5.19 -0.11
N TYR A 155 -44.31 -6.45 0.30
CA TYR A 155 -43.14 -6.81 1.07
C TYR A 155 -41.84 -6.82 0.23
N CYS A 156 -41.89 -7.31 -1.01
CA CYS A 156 -40.76 -7.21 -1.95
C CYS A 156 -40.37 -5.76 -2.22
N ALA A 157 -41.33 -4.89 -2.46
CA ALA A 157 -41.11 -3.45 -2.67
C ALA A 157 -40.50 -2.78 -1.42
N HIS A 158 -40.93 -3.16 -0.22
CA HIS A 158 -40.30 -2.71 1.04
C HIS A 158 -38.83 -3.15 1.10
N LEU A 159 -38.53 -4.41 0.80
CA LEU A 159 -37.15 -4.92 0.81
C LEU A 159 -36.27 -4.17 -0.20
N LEU A 160 -36.77 -3.91 -1.41
CA LEU A 160 -36.06 -3.13 -2.43
C LEU A 160 -35.74 -1.71 -1.94
N LEU A 161 -36.73 -0.98 -1.42
CA LEU A 161 -36.54 0.39 -0.92
C LEU A 161 -35.68 0.46 0.35
N SER A 162 -35.79 -0.52 1.24
CA SER A 162 -35.05 -0.56 2.50
C SER A 162 -33.55 -0.82 2.32
N ASN A 163 -33.18 -1.54 1.25
CA ASN A 163 -31.80 -1.89 0.91
C ASN A 163 -31.22 -0.99 -0.19
N ASP A 164 -32.00 -0.03 -0.68
CA ASP A 164 -31.55 0.90 -1.70
C ASP A 164 -30.64 1.99 -1.11
N GLU A 165 -29.48 2.16 -1.71
CA GLU A 165 -28.50 3.18 -1.36
C GLU A 165 -28.32 4.23 -2.49
N ILE A 166 -28.97 3.99 -3.64
CA ILE A 166 -28.67 4.68 -4.91
C ILE A 166 -29.81 5.59 -5.32
N TYR A 167 -31.06 5.13 -5.35
CA TYR A 167 -32.16 5.76 -6.08
C TYR A 167 -33.12 6.58 -5.20
N PHE A 168 -33.36 6.18 -3.96
CA PHE A 168 -34.38 6.75 -3.08
C PHE A 168 -33.78 7.26 -1.75
N ASN A 169 -34.38 8.32 -1.21
CA ASN A 169 -34.15 8.78 0.15
C ASN A 169 -35.34 8.35 1.02
N LYS A 170 -35.06 7.88 2.23
CA LYS A 170 -36.09 7.57 3.22
C LYS A 170 -36.48 8.84 3.97
N LEU A 171 -37.75 9.24 3.89
CA LEU A 171 -38.29 10.37 4.63
C LEU A 171 -38.68 9.95 6.05
N GLU A 172 -38.39 10.79 7.05
CA GLU A 172 -38.76 10.53 8.44
C GLU A 172 -40.29 10.49 8.60
N CYS A 173 -40.83 9.31 8.92
CA CYS A 173 -42.25 9.12 9.14
C CYS A 173 -42.55 8.88 10.63
N LYS A 174 -43.56 9.58 11.16
CA LYS A 174 -44.14 9.31 12.49
C LYS A 174 -45.15 8.16 12.40
N GLY A 175 -44.71 6.93 12.16
CA GLY A 175 -45.59 5.75 12.10
C GLY A 175 -44.98 4.48 11.48
N SER A 176 -45.82 3.48 11.23
CA SER A 176 -45.48 2.11 10.79
C SER A 176 -45.26 1.94 9.28
N SER A 177 -45.30 3.03 8.50
CA SER A 177 -45.05 3.02 7.05
C SER A 177 -44.00 4.07 6.72
N SER A 178 -42.97 3.66 5.99
CA SER A 178 -41.85 4.51 5.55
C SER A 178 -42.17 5.08 4.18
N VAL A 179 -42.06 6.40 4.02
CA VAL A 179 -42.22 7.07 2.72
C VAL A 179 -40.84 7.31 2.12
N TYR A 180 -40.71 7.11 0.82
CA TYR A 180 -39.48 7.27 0.07
C TYR A 180 -39.67 8.32 -1.03
N GLU A 181 -38.65 9.13 -1.25
CA GLU A 181 -38.61 10.10 -2.36
C GLU A 181 -37.51 9.75 -3.36
N PRO A 182 -37.73 9.91 -4.67
CA PRO A 182 -36.69 9.69 -5.66
C PRO A 182 -35.58 10.73 -5.52
N ARG A 183 -34.31 10.30 -5.53
CA ARG A 183 -33.15 11.18 -5.52
C ARG A 183 -33.03 11.94 -6.85
N PRO A 184 -32.51 13.18 -6.87
CA PRO A 184 -32.25 13.89 -8.12
C PRO A 184 -31.27 13.14 -9.04
N MET A 185 -31.45 13.26 -10.36
CA MET A 185 -30.60 12.62 -11.38
C MET A 185 -29.10 12.80 -11.11
N ALA A 186 -28.66 14.04 -10.83
CA ALA A 186 -27.26 14.35 -10.59
C ALA A 186 -26.69 13.59 -9.36
N GLN A 187 -27.50 13.41 -8.32
CA GLN A 187 -27.10 12.67 -7.12
C GLN A 187 -26.98 11.17 -7.43
N VAL A 188 -27.92 10.61 -8.19
CA VAL A 188 -27.90 9.19 -8.60
C VAL A 188 -26.71 8.88 -9.50
N GLU A 189 -26.42 9.75 -10.48
CA GLU A 189 -25.25 9.60 -11.37
C GLU A 189 -23.94 9.59 -10.59
N GLU A 190 -23.78 10.48 -9.60
CA GLU A 190 -22.61 10.50 -8.71
C GLU A 190 -22.48 9.22 -7.89
N LEU A 191 -23.58 8.72 -7.32
CA LEU A 191 -23.59 7.51 -6.50
C LEU A 191 -23.26 6.25 -7.32
N ILE A 192 -23.83 6.13 -8.52
CA ILE A 192 -23.51 5.03 -9.45
C ILE A 192 -22.04 5.11 -9.85
N HIS A 193 -21.55 6.31 -10.19
CA HIS A 193 -20.15 6.51 -10.56
C HIS A 193 -19.20 6.08 -9.44
N ARG A 194 -19.46 6.54 -8.20
CA ARG A 194 -18.68 6.17 -7.03
C ARG A 194 -18.70 4.65 -6.78
N LYS A 195 -19.87 4.01 -6.86
CA LYS A 195 -20.01 2.57 -6.69
C LYS A 195 -19.21 1.79 -7.74
N HIS A 196 -19.28 2.19 -9.01
CA HIS A 196 -18.49 1.54 -10.07
C HIS A 196 -16.98 1.73 -9.86
N LEU A 197 -16.53 2.88 -9.38
CA LEU A 197 -15.12 3.11 -9.02
C LEU A 197 -14.69 2.19 -7.88
N GLU A 198 -15.49 2.07 -6.82
CA GLU A 198 -15.21 1.19 -5.68
C GLU A 198 -15.18 -0.30 -6.09
N GLU A 199 -16.13 -0.74 -6.92
CA GLU A 199 -16.17 -2.09 -7.48
C GLU A 199 -14.96 -2.38 -8.38
N ALA A 200 -14.56 -1.42 -9.21
CA ALA A 200 -13.37 -1.55 -10.06
C ALA A 200 -12.09 -1.66 -9.22
N LEU A 201 -11.90 -0.82 -8.21
CA LEU A 201 -10.75 -0.88 -7.31
C LEU A 201 -10.70 -2.21 -6.56
N LYS A 202 -11.85 -2.69 -6.05
CA LYS A 202 -11.94 -3.98 -5.37
C LYS A 202 -11.59 -5.14 -6.31
N LYS A 203 -12.06 -5.10 -7.56
CA LYS A 203 -11.72 -6.10 -8.57
C LYS A 203 -10.22 -6.10 -8.88
N GLU A 204 -9.59 -4.92 -8.99
CA GLU A 204 -8.15 -4.80 -9.18
C GLU A 204 -7.35 -5.41 -8.01
N GLU A 205 -7.77 -5.17 -6.77
CA GLU A 205 -7.17 -5.80 -5.58
C GLU A 205 -7.32 -7.33 -5.61
N GLU A 206 -8.49 -7.84 -5.97
CA GLU A 206 -8.75 -9.29 -6.09
C GLU A 206 -7.91 -9.95 -7.19
N GLU A 207 -7.74 -9.29 -8.33
CA GLU A 207 -6.86 -9.74 -9.41
C GLU A 207 -5.39 -9.77 -8.96
N PHE A 208 -4.95 -8.75 -8.22
CA PHE A 208 -3.60 -8.72 -7.66
C PHE A 208 -3.37 -9.81 -6.60
N ILE A 209 -4.36 -10.09 -5.74
CA ILE A 209 -4.29 -11.21 -4.78
C ILE A 209 -4.14 -12.54 -5.52
N LYS A 210 -4.85 -12.75 -6.63
CA LYS A 210 -4.67 -13.95 -7.48
C LYS A 210 -3.27 -14.03 -8.07
N LEU A 211 -2.70 -12.90 -8.48
CA LEU A 211 -1.32 -12.82 -8.98
C LEU A 211 -0.29 -13.14 -7.88
N LEU A 212 -0.48 -12.63 -6.66
CA LEU A 212 0.36 -12.98 -5.51
C LEU A 212 0.29 -14.47 -5.18
N ALA A 213 -0.91 -15.05 -5.22
CA ALA A 213 -1.11 -16.48 -4.98
C ALA A 213 -0.44 -17.35 -6.05
N SER A 214 -0.54 -16.98 -7.33
CA SER A 214 0.13 -17.71 -8.42
C SER A 214 1.65 -17.61 -8.31
N ALA A 215 2.20 -16.42 -8.01
CA ALA A 215 3.63 -16.24 -7.81
C ALA A 215 4.17 -17.01 -6.60
N LYS A 216 3.41 -17.07 -5.51
CA LYS A 216 3.75 -17.86 -4.31
C LYS A 216 3.79 -19.36 -4.59
N ALA A 217 2.96 -19.85 -5.51
CA ALA A 217 2.91 -21.28 -5.88
C ALA A 217 4.07 -21.70 -6.82
N LEU A 218 4.78 -20.75 -7.44
CA LEU A 218 5.90 -21.05 -8.32
C LEU A 218 7.13 -21.58 -7.55
N PRO A 219 7.90 -22.50 -8.16
CA PRO A 219 9.16 -22.96 -7.57
C PRO A 219 10.18 -21.79 -7.49
N PRO A 220 11.13 -21.81 -6.55
CA PRO A 220 12.05 -20.70 -6.30
C PRO A 220 12.75 -20.11 -7.53
N CYS A 221 13.18 -20.96 -8.48
CA CYS A 221 13.88 -20.55 -9.70
C CYS A 221 12.98 -19.91 -10.77
N SER A 222 11.66 -20.01 -10.64
CA SER A 222 10.68 -19.45 -11.58
C SER A 222 9.93 -18.26 -11.02
N LYS A 223 10.26 -17.82 -9.79
CA LYS A 223 9.59 -16.68 -9.17
C LYS A 223 9.92 -15.37 -9.90
N PRO A 224 8.96 -14.44 -10.02
CA PRO A 224 9.21 -13.17 -10.68
C PRO A 224 10.26 -12.35 -9.91
N SER A 225 11.18 -11.72 -10.64
CA SER A 225 12.13 -10.79 -10.05
C SER A 225 11.45 -9.52 -9.54
N LYS A 226 12.10 -8.78 -8.63
CA LYS A 226 11.64 -7.48 -8.13
C LYS A 226 11.24 -6.51 -9.25
N SER A 227 12.02 -6.43 -10.33
CA SER A 227 11.74 -5.55 -11.47
C SER A 227 10.46 -5.93 -12.23
N SER A 228 10.08 -7.21 -12.27
CA SER A 228 8.85 -7.68 -12.90
C SER A 228 7.60 -7.09 -12.24
N TRP A 229 7.59 -6.99 -10.91
CA TRP A 229 6.49 -6.42 -10.13
C TRP A 229 6.33 -4.90 -10.31
N LEU A 230 7.37 -4.21 -10.79
CA LEU A 230 7.42 -2.76 -10.93
C LEU A 230 7.09 -2.25 -12.35
N LYS A 231 6.85 -3.15 -13.32
CA LYS A 231 6.58 -2.78 -14.72
C LYS A 231 5.22 -2.13 -14.92
N GLU A 232 4.20 -2.69 -14.29
CA GLU A 232 2.82 -2.20 -14.41
C GLU A 232 2.51 -1.27 -13.23
N GLU A 233 2.00 -0.07 -13.53
CA GLU A 233 1.77 0.97 -12.50
C GLU A 233 0.77 0.51 -11.42
N LYS A 234 -0.24 -0.28 -11.80
CA LYS A 234 -1.21 -0.86 -10.86
C LYS A 234 -0.56 -1.81 -9.87
N CYS A 235 0.21 -2.77 -10.38
CA CYS A 235 0.99 -3.71 -9.58
C CYS A 235 2.01 -2.99 -8.70
N ARG A 236 2.67 -1.96 -9.24
CA ARG A 236 3.68 -1.15 -8.56
C ARG A 236 3.12 -0.49 -7.30
N LYS A 237 1.94 0.14 -7.37
CA LYS A 237 1.32 0.81 -6.21
C LYS A 237 1.02 -0.20 -5.08
N LEU A 238 0.43 -1.34 -5.43
CA LEU A 238 0.04 -2.37 -4.46
C LEU A 238 1.26 -3.04 -3.82
N ILE A 239 2.25 -3.45 -4.62
CA ILE A 239 3.47 -4.09 -4.10
C ILE A 239 4.31 -3.12 -3.27
N LYS A 240 4.37 -1.83 -3.64
CA LYS A 240 5.07 -0.80 -2.84
C LYS A 240 4.39 -0.54 -1.50
N SER A 241 3.06 -0.57 -1.46
CA SER A 241 2.32 -0.46 -0.19
C SER A 241 2.63 -1.66 0.73
N LEU A 242 2.71 -2.87 0.16
CA LEU A 242 3.12 -4.07 0.89
C LEU A 242 4.59 -4.03 1.33
N GLU A 243 5.51 -3.54 0.48
CA GLU A 243 6.92 -3.31 0.83
C GLU A 243 7.05 -2.35 2.01
N ALA A 244 6.41 -1.17 1.93
CA ALA A 244 6.44 -0.17 2.98
C ALA A 244 5.89 -0.70 4.31
N TYR A 245 4.81 -1.49 4.26
CA TYR A 245 4.26 -2.14 5.45
C TYR A 245 5.18 -3.23 6.03
N ALA A 246 5.95 -3.91 5.19
CA ALA A 246 6.90 -4.93 5.63
C ALA A 246 8.12 -4.35 6.36
N ILE A 247 8.54 -3.13 6.00
CA ILE A 247 9.72 -2.45 6.59
C ILE A 247 9.37 -1.32 7.57
N ASP A 248 8.08 -1.16 7.90
CA ASP A 248 7.56 -0.12 8.80
C ASP A 248 7.83 1.33 8.32
N THR A 249 7.72 1.57 7.01
CA THR A 249 7.93 2.89 6.38
C THR A 249 6.70 3.40 5.63
N CYS A 250 5.49 3.00 6.03
CA CYS A 250 4.27 3.53 5.41
C CYS A 250 4.18 5.05 5.58
N GLU A 251 3.96 5.76 4.48
CA GLU A 251 3.88 7.24 4.48
C GLU A 251 2.51 7.74 4.96
N ASN A 252 1.47 6.90 4.82
CA ASN A 252 0.09 7.25 5.16
C ASN A 252 -0.73 6.01 5.57
N ASP A 253 -1.89 6.28 6.17
CA ASP A 253 -2.84 5.24 6.62
C ASP A 253 -3.38 4.41 5.45
N GLU A 254 -3.49 4.99 4.26
CA GLU A 254 -3.99 4.29 3.07
C GLU A 254 -3.06 3.16 2.62
N GLN A 255 -1.74 3.37 2.62
CA GLN A 255 -0.76 2.29 2.35
C GLN A 255 -0.90 1.14 3.34
N SER A 256 -1.07 1.46 4.63
CA SER A 256 -1.26 0.47 5.68
C SER A 256 -2.57 -0.32 5.51
N LYS A 257 -3.65 0.35 5.11
CA LYS A 257 -4.94 -0.29 4.79
C LYS A 257 -4.82 -1.21 3.59
N ILE A 258 -4.21 -0.74 2.49
CA ILE A 258 -3.99 -1.53 1.27
C ILE A 258 -3.19 -2.79 1.62
N ALA A 259 -2.03 -2.66 2.27
CA ALA A 259 -1.22 -3.81 2.66
C ALA A 259 -1.98 -4.77 3.59
N GLY A 260 -2.71 -4.23 4.58
CA GLY A 260 -3.55 -5.03 5.47
C GLY A 260 -4.67 -5.78 4.76
N ASN A 261 -5.27 -5.19 3.72
CA ASN A 261 -6.30 -5.84 2.90
C ASN A 261 -5.70 -6.94 2.02
N LEU A 262 -4.54 -6.71 1.42
CA LEU A 262 -3.80 -7.72 0.65
C LEU A 262 -3.42 -8.92 1.52
N LEU A 263 -2.89 -8.69 2.72
CA LEU A 263 -2.57 -9.76 3.67
C LEU A 263 -3.82 -10.54 4.07
N LYS A 264 -4.91 -9.85 4.39
CA LYS A 264 -6.19 -10.49 4.71
C LYS A 264 -6.71 -11.33 3.54
N GLY A 265 -6.63 -10.82 2.32
CA GLY A 265 -7.02 -11.53 1.10
C GLY A 265 -6.19 -12.78 0.82
N MET A 266 -4.92 -12.77 1.23
CA MET A 266 -4.02 -13.93 1.20
C MET A 266 -4.20 -14.88 2.40
N GLY A 267 -5.13 -14.60 3.32
CA GLY A 267 -5.36 -15.39 4.54
C GLY A 267 -4.27 -15.25 5.60
N LEU A 268 -3.52 -14.13 5.59
CA LEU A 268 -2.41 -13.86 6.51
C LEU A 268 -2.79 -12.84 7.58
N SER A 269 -2.07 -12.84 8.71
CA SER A 269 -2.19 -11.82 9.75
C SER A 269 -1.69 -10.46 9.26
N LYS A 270 -2.35 -9.38 9.71
CA LYS A 270 -1.93 -7.99 9.42
C LYS A 270 -0.74 -7.59 10.30
N THR A 271 0.43 -8.11 9.95
CA THR A 271 1.69 -7.92 10.70
C THR A 271 2.83 -7.71 9.71
N SER A 272 3.82 -6.86 10.05
CA SER A 272 5.00 -6.60 9.20
C SER A 272 5.75 -7.89 8.86
N SER A 273 5.93 -8.81 9.82
CA SER A 273 6.57 -10.12 9.58
C SER A 273 5.84 -10.98 8.55
N ALA A 274 4.51 -10.95 8.52
CA ALA A 274 3.72 -11.67 7.51
C ALA A 274 3.92 -11.06 6.11
N ALA A 275 4.03 -9.73 6.01
CA ALA A 275 4.34 -9.04 4.77
C ALA A 275 5.75 -9.37 4.27
N VAL A 276 6.76 -9.34 5.13
CA VAL A 276 8.14 -9.75 4.78
C VAL A 276 8.14 -11.18 4.23
N ASN A 277 7.54 -12.12 4.96
CA ASN A 277 7.46 -13.52 4.55
C ASN A 277 6.74 -13.69 3.21
N LEU A 278 5.66 -12.94 2.98
CA LEU A 278 4.95 -12.96 1.71
C LEU A 278 5.83 -12.43 0.57
N LEU A 279 6.53 -11.31 0.76
CA LEU A 279 7.44 -10.72 -0.23
C LEU A 279 8.60 -11.66 -0.60
N ILE A 280 9.13 -12.42 0.37
CA ILE A 280 10.11 -13.49 0.11
C ILE A 280 9.46 -14.64 -0.67
N GLN A 281 8.26 -15.06 -0.27
CA GLN A 281 7.55 -16.18 -0.90
C GLN A 281 7.18 -15.92 -2.35
N ILE A 282 6.93 -14.68 -2.76
CA ILE A 282 6.62 -14.32 -4.15
C ILE A 282 7.88 -13.94 -4.97
N GLY A 283 9.08 -13.99 -4.38
CA GLY A 283 10.34 -13.66 -5.04
C GLY A 283 10.64 -12.16 -5.15
N TYR A 284 9.85 -11.30 -4.51
CA TYR A 284 10.09 -9.85 -4.48
C TYR A 284 11.33 -9.52 -3.64
N PHE A 285 11.47 -10.17 -2.49
CA PHE A 285 12.67 -10.11 -1.66
C PHE A 285 13.50 -11.40 -1.79
N PRO A 286 14.84 -11.31 -1.74
CA PRO A 286 15.67 -12.48 -1.52
C PRO A 286 15.41 -13.06 -0.12
N VAL A 287 15.71 -14.34 0.07
CA VAL A 287 15.55 -15.04 1.36
C VAL A 287 16.31 -14.33 2.48
N HIS A 288 17.51 -13.83 2.17
CA HIS A 288 18.36 -13.08 3.11
C HIS A 288 18.34 -11.59 2.77
N VAL A 289 17.19 -10.96 2.92
CA VAL A 289 17.04 -9.50 2.78
C VAL A 289 17.45 -8.79 4.07
N ASN A 290 18.28 -7.76 3.96
CA ASN A 290 18.56 -6.86 5.07
C ASN A 290 17.50 -5.75 5.09
N LEU A 291 16.55 -5.84 6.02
CA LEU A 291 15.43 -4.91 6.11
C LEU A 291 15.85 -3.51 6.55
N ASP A 292 16.93 -3.37 7.33
CA ASP A 292 17.40 -2.07 7.81
C ASP A 292 17.98 -1.23 6.67
N ILE A 293 18.63 -1.86 5.69
CA ILE A 293 19.06 -1.19 4.45
C ILE A 293 17.87 -0.57 3.73
N LEU A 294 16.76 -1.33 3.60
CA LEU A 294 15.56 -0.86 2.93
C LEU A 294 14.86 0.24 3.75
N ARG A 295 14.75 0.06 5.07
CA ARG A 295 14.10 1.00 6.00
C ARG A 295 14.81 2.34 6.04
N LEU A 296 16.15 2.32 6.06
CA LEU A 296 16.98 3.53 6.04
C LEU A 296 17.17 4.10 4.62
N ASN A 297 16.60 3.43 3.60
CA ASN A 297 16.74 3.80 2.20
C ASN A 297 18.21 3.97 1.77
N ILE A 298 19.07 3.06 2.26
CA ILE A 298 20.50 3.04 1.91
C ILE A 298 20.63 2.64 0.45
N CYS A 299 21.24 3.51 -0.36
CA CYS A 299 21.44 3.27 -1.79
C CYS A 299 22.53 2.20 -2.01
N THR A 300 22.10 0.98 -2.34
CA THR A 300 22.99 -0.17 -2.56
C THR A 300 23.38 -0.39 -4.03
N GLU A 301 22.69 0.24 -4.98
CA GLU A 301 22.89 -0.03 -6.42
C GLU A 301 23.87 0.97 -7.07
N GLN A 302 24.83 0.44 -7.83
CA GLN A 302 25.67 1.19 -8.76
C GLN A 302 24.93 1.28 -10.10
N ASN A 303 24.06 2.28 -10.27
CA ASN A 303 23.34 2.44 -11.54
C ASN A 303 24.31 2.75 -12.69
N GLU A 304 23.94 2.38 -13.93
CA GLU A 304 24.75 2.62 -15.14
C GLU A 304 25.22 4.08 -15.26
N GLU A 305 24.39 5.04 -14.88
CA GLU A 305 24.75 6.45 -14.87
C GLU A 305 25.94 6.78 -13.95
N VAL A 306 26.07 6.08 -12.81
CA VAL A 306 27.21 6.24 -11.88
C VAL A 306 28.47 5.67 -12.50
N LEU A 307 28.37 4.51 -13.17
CA LEU A 307 29.51 3.87 -13.82
C LEU A 307 30.05 4.75 -14.96
N LEU A 308 29.16 5.34 -15.76
CA LEU A 308 29.53 6.31 -16.79
C LEU A 308 30.16 7.57 -16.19
N ASP A 309 29.64 8.10 -15.08
CA ASP A 309 30.26 9.23 -14.38
C ASP A 309 31.69 8.89 -13.92
N VAL A 310 31.90 7.68 -13.41
CA VAL A 310 33.21 7.18 -12.96
C VAL A 310 34.18 7.08 -14.13
N GLU A 311 33.77 6.46 -15.25
CA GLU A 311 34.60 6.35 -16.44
C GLU A 311 34.98 7.72 -17.00
N ASN A 312 34.02 8.62 -17.12
CA ASN A 312 34.27 9.98 -17.56
C ASN A 312 35.22 10.73 -16.60
N LEU A 313 35.04 10.56 -15.30
CA LEU A 313 35.93 11.18 -14.31
C LEU A 313 37.36 10.67 -14.47
N LEU A 314 37.57 9.36 -14.61
CA LEU A 314 38.90 8.78 -14.77
C LEU A 314 39.59 9.22 -16.08
N MET A 315 38.82 9.49 -17.13
CA MET A 315 39.35 9.97 -18.41
C MET A 315 39.65 11.47 -18.44
N THR A 316 38.96 12.26 -17.62
CA THR A 316 39.03 13.74 -17.67
C THR A 316 39.70 14.36 -16.46
N SER A 317 39.92 13.60 -15.38
CA SER A 317 40.52 14.12 -14.16
C SER A 317 41.96 14.55 -14.39
N VAL A 318 42.26 15.79 -14.02
CA VAL A 318 43.62 16.33 -13.98
C VAL A 318 43.96 16.64 -12.53
N ASP A 319 45.13 16.19 -12.10
CA ASP A 319 45.65 16.47 -10.78
C ASP A 319 46.30 17.84 -10.76
N LEU A 320 45.65 18.79 -10.09
CA LEU A 320 46.12 20.17 -10.04
C LEU A 320 47.47 20.33 -9.31
N ASP A 321 47.87 19.33 -8.53
CA ASP A 321 49.12 19.31 -7.80
C ASP A 321 50.14 18.34 -8.41
N GLU A 322 49.93 17.80 -9.62
CA GLU A 322 50.81 16.81 -10.23
C GLU A 322 52.30 17.20 -10.17
N GLU A 323 52.62 18.44 -10.54
CA GLU A 323 54.00 18.97 -10.51
C GLU A 323 54.47 19.38 -9.11
N ARG A 324 53.55 19.56 -8.15
CA ARG A 324 53.83 19.99 -6.78
C ARG A 324 53.93 18.84 -5.80
N ARG A 325 53.49 17.63 -6.19
CA ARG A 325 53.56 16.46 -5.33
C ARG A 325 55.00 16.08 -5.06
N LYS A 326 55.34 15.94 -3.79
CA LYS A 326 56.61 15.40 -3.35
C LYS A 326 56.71 13.92 -3.69
N ASP A 327 57.73 13.53 -4.44
CA ASP A 327 58.01 12.12 -4.71
C ASP A 327 58.62 11.46 -3.46
N LEU A 328 57.85 10.57 -2.85
CA LEU A 328 58.20 9.74 -1.70
C LEU A 328 58.19 8.25 -2.07
N SER A 329 58.13 7.91 -3.36
CA SER A 329 57.99 6.53 -3.86
C SER A 329 59.20 5.62 -3.57
N SER A 330 60.33 6.21 -3.16
CA SER A 330 61.53 5.49 -2.73
C SER A 330 61.48 5.03 -1.27
N LEU A 331 60.57 5.57 -0.45
CA LEU A 331 60.43 5.19 0.95
C LEU A 331 59.84 3.79 1.09
N LYS A 332 60.20 3.10 2.18
CA LYS A 332 59.53 1.86 2.60
C LYS A 332 58.23 2.24 3.31
N VAL A 333 57.13 2.04 2.59
CA VAL A 333 55.78 2.38 3.02
C VAL A 333 55.05 1.12 3.47
N TYR A 334 54.44 1.16 4.66
CA TYR A 334 53.72 0.06 5.30
C TYR A 334 52.25 0.48 5.48
N ALA A 335 51.33 -0.22 4.82
CA ALA A 335 49.91 -0.14 5.12
C ALA A 335 49.56 -1.32 6.06
N ILE A 336 48.86 -1.05 7.16
CA ILE A 336 48.51 -2.05 8.17
C ILE A 336 47.00 -1.99 8.39
N ASP A 337 46.30 -3.05 8.03
CA ASP A 337 44.83 -3.11 8.16
C ASP A 337 44.35 -4.52 8.47
N VAL A 338 43.04 -4.74 8.55
CA VAL A 338 42.43 -6.07 8.56
C VAL A 338 42.60 -6.75 7.21
N ASN A 339 42.60 -8.08 7.20
CA ASN A 339 42.88 -8.87 5.98
C ASN A 339 41.83 -8.67 4.88
N GLU A 340 40.61 -8.28 5.26
CA GLU A 340 39.47 -8.05 4.37
C GLU A 340 39.37 -6.58 3.88
N ALA A 341 40.34 -5.72 4.23
CA ALA A 341 40.31 -4.31 3.83
C ALA A 341 40.76 -4.12 2.37
N ASP A 342 39.81 -3.76 1.51
CA ASP A 342 40.09 -3.39 0.11
C ASP A 342 40.29 -1.86 -0.08
N GLU A 343 39.74 -1.05 0.83
CA GLU A 343 39.89 0.41 0.88
C GLU A 343 41.00 0.76 1.90
N LEU A 344 42.22 1.01 1.41
CA LEU A 344 43.37 1.38 2.25
C LEU A 344 43.55 2.90 2.25
N ASP A 345 43.22 3.52 3.39
CA ASP A 345 43.23 4.97 3.54
C ASP A 345 44.57 5.52 4.04
N ASP A 346 45.33 4.73 4.79
CA ASP A 346 46.54 5.19 5.45
C ASP A 346 47.73 4.23 5.33
N ALA A 347 48.93 4.81 5.37
CA ALA A 347 50.19 4.09 5.39
C ALA A 347 51.27 4.88 6.11
N LEU A 348 52.31 4.18 6.57
CA LEU A 348 53.38 4.74 7.39
C LEU A 348 54.76 4.49 6.76
N SER A 349 55.67 5.45 6.87
CA SER A 349 57.11 5.23 6.68
C SER A 349 57.88 5.73 7.91
N GLY A 350 58.96 5.06 8.28
CA GLY A 350 59.77 5.44 9.45
C GLY A 350 61.26 5.31 9.21
N THR A 351 62.02 6.34 9.60
CA THR A 351 63.49 6.38 9.49
C THR A 351 64.10 6.96 10.76
N LYS A 352 65.07 6.25 11.35
CA LYS A 352 65.87 6.80 12.45
C LYS A 352 66.91 7.79 11.90
N LEU A 353 66.98 8.97 12.49
CA LEU A 353 67.93 10.03 12.13
C LEU A 353 69.29 9.81 12.83
N PRO A 354 70.38 10.41 12.31
CA PRO A 354 71.72 10.27 12.90
C PRO A 354 71.83 10.77 14.35
N ASP A 355 71.01 11.74 14.73
CA ASP A 355 70.92 12.33 16.09
C ASP A 355 70.06 11.49 17.06
N GLY A 356 69.58 10.33 16.61
CA GLY A 356 68.75 9.42 17.40
C GLY A 356 67.26 9.74 17.40
N ARG A 357 66.82 10.86 16.78
CA ARG A 357 65.40 11.16 16.56
C ARG A 357 64.78 10.20 15.54
N ILE A 358 63.44 10.13 15.50
CA ILE A 358 62.71 9.29 14.53
C ILE A 358 61.91 10.22 13.63
N LYS A 359 62.09 10.07 12.31
CA LYS A 359 61.24 10.72 11.31
C LYS A 359 60.17 9.74 10.85
N VAL A 360 58.91 10.10 11.05
CA VAL A 360 57.73 9.33 10.63
C VAL A 360 57.03 10.09 9.52
N TRP A 361 56.60 9.37 8.50
CA TRP A 361 55.66 9.87 7.51
C TRP A 361 54.33 9.14 7.69
N ILE A 362 53.26 9.90 7.81
CA ILE A 362 51.88 9.42 7.82
C ILE A 362 51.28 9.80 6.48
N HIS A 363 51.01 8.82 5.65
CA HIS A 363 50.48 9.00 4.31
C HIS A 363 48.99 8.70 4.34
N VAL A 364 48.15 9.66 3.95
CA VAL A 364 46.69 9.48 3.84
C VAL A 364 46.32 9.56 2.37
N ALA A 365 45.49 8.64 1.88
CA ALA A 365 44.95 8.65 0.52
C ALA A 365 44.37 10.03 0.17
N ASP A 366 44.55 10.46 -1.08
CA ASP A 366 44.09 11.77 -1.55
C ASP A 366 42.91 11.65 -2.55
N PRO A 367 41.68 11.33 -2.09
CA PRO A 367 40.51 11.29 -2.96
C PRO A 367 40.14 12.69 -3.49
N ALA A 368 40.58 13.76 -2.84
CA ALA A 368 40.31 15.15 -3.25
C ALA A 368 41.09 15.56 -4.52
N SER A 369 42.17 14.83 -4.83
CA SER A 369 42.86 14.91 -6.13
C SER A 369 41.94 14.53 -7.30
N LEU A 370 40.97 13.63 -7.05
CA LEU A 370 40.08 13.08 -8.08
C LEU A 370 38.67 13.66 -8.02
N VAL A 371 38.04 13.68 -6.83
CA VAL A 371 36.64 14.06 -6.66
C VAL A 371 36.52 15.45 -6.04
N LYS A 372 35.97 16.40 -6.80
CA LYS A 372 35.62 17.74 -6.28
C LYS A 372 34.26 17.72 -5.57
N PRO A 373 34.07 18.43 -4.44
CA PRO A 373 32.82 18.42 -3.66
C PRO A 373 31.55 18.77 -4.47
N ARG A 374 31.67 19.63 -5.48
CA ARG A 374 30.54 20.07 -6.32
C ARG A 374 30.28 19.17 -7.53
N SER A 375 31.09 18.15 -7.78
CA SER A 375 30.86 17.19 -8.87
C SER A 375 29.65 16.30 -8.56
N ARG A 376 29.15 15.58 -9.57
CA ARG A 376 28.03 14.64 -9.39
C ARG A 376 28.38 13.53 -8.39
N ILE A 377 29.58 12.96 -8.50
CA ILE A 377 30.11 11.96 -7.56
C ILE A 377 30.34 12.57 -6.17
N GLY A 378 30.90 13.79 -6.09
CA GLY A 378 31.12 14.49 -4.83
C GLY A 378 29.84 14.75 -4.05
N ARG A 379 28.77 15.19 -4.73
CA ARG A 379 27.44 15.36 -4.11
C ARG A 379 26.86 14.04 -3.59
N LYS A 380 27.01 12.94 -4.34
CA LYS A 380 26.55 11.61 -3.90
C LYS A 380 27.35 11.12 -2.69
N ALA A 381 28.66 11.32 -2.68
CA ALA A 381 29.51 10.99 -1.53
C ALA A 381 29.11 11.80 -0.29
N MET A 382 28.88 13.11 -0.45
CA MET A 382 28.36 13.96 0.63
C MET A 382 26.99 13.53 1.14
N GLN A 383 26.10 13.06 0.25
CA GLN A 383 24.78 12.54 0.63
C GLN A 383 24.90 11.22 1.43
N ARG A 384 25.87 10.36 1.09
CA ARG A 384 26.17 9.13 1.84
C ARG A 384 26.83 9.43 3.19
N GLY A 385 27.73 10.42 3.24
CA GLY A 385 28.42 10.87 4.45
C GLY A 385 29.55 9.96 4.94
N ALA A 386 29.38 8.64 4.85
CA ALA A 386 30.36 7.63 5.23
C ALA A 386 30.19 6.31 4.45
N SER A 387 31.22 5.47 4.48
CA SER A 387 31.13 4.05 4.10
C SER A 387 30.36 3.29 5.18
N ILE A 388 29.48 2.37 4.78
CA ILE A 388 28.66 1.57 5.70
C ILE A 388 29.21 0.15 5.73
N PHE A 389 29.68 -0.30 6.89
CA PHE A 389 30.20 -1.64 7.11
C PHE A 389 29.17 -2.49 7.87
N LEU A 390 28.62 -3.51 7.21
CA LEU A 390 27.71 -4.49 7.80
C LEU A 390 28.36 -5.87 7.79
N PRO A 391 27.97 -6.79 8.71
CA PRO A 391 28.50 -8.15 8.71
C PRO A 391 28.34 -8.90 7.38
N THR A 392 27.36 -8.52 6.56
CA THR A 392 27.04 -9.18 5.29
C THR A 392 27.57 -8.45 4.06
N ALA A 393 27.90 -7.15 4.17
CA ALA A 393 28.27 -6.32 3.03
C ALA A 393 28.87 -4.98 3.47
N THR A 394 29.73 -4.41 2.63
CA THR A 394 30.23 -3.03 2.74
C THR A 394 29.65 -2.20 1.61
N PHE A 395 29.17 -0.99 1.93
CA PHE A 395 28.71 -0.01 0.95
C PHE A 395 29.61 1.23 1.02
N PRO A 396 30.60 1.35 0.11
CA PRO A 396 31.56 2.44 0.19
C PRO A 396 30.92 3.81 -0.06
N MET A 397 31.50 4.85 0.54
CA MET A 397 31.06 6.23 0.36
C MET A 397 31.16 6.66 -1.11
N PHE A 398 32.25 6.26 -1.78
CA PHE A 398 32.45 6.45 -3.21
C PHE A 398 32.02 5.22 -4.01
N PRO A 399 31.85 5.34 -5.34
CA PRO A 399 31.72 4.18 -6.22
C PRO A 399 32.85 3.17 -5.99
N GLU A 400 32.56 1.87 -6.00
CA GLU A 400 33.52 0.80 -5.63
C GLU A 400 34.81 0.88 -6.43
N LYS A 401 34.71 1.08 -7.74
CA LYS A 401 35.87 1.24 -8.62
C LYS A 401 36.77 2.41 -8.21
N LEU A 402 36.22 3.49 -7.65
CA LEU A 402 37.03 4.60 -7.14
C LEU A 402 37.62 4.27 -5.77
N ALA A 403 36.80 3.83 -4.83
CA ALA A 403 37.20 3.55 -3.46
C ALA A 403 38.27 2.45 -3.38
N LEU A 404 38.01 1.30 -3.98
CA LEU A 404 38.80 0.08 -3.81
C LEU A 404 40.03 0.01 -4.72
N GLU A 405 40.03 0.77 -5.83
CA GLU A 405 41.13 0.73 -6.81
C GLU A 405 41.92 2.03 -6.87
N VAL A 406 41.27 3.14 -7.24
CA VAL A 406 41.97 4.36 -7.65
C VAL A 406 42.40 5.22 -6.47
N MET A 407 41.57 5.26 -5.43
CA MET A 407 41.82 6.05 -4.21
C MET A 407 42.64 5.26 -3.19
N SER A 408 42.45 3.95 -3.12
CA SER A 408 43.14 3.04 -2.19
C SER A 408 44.67 3.05 -2.38
N LEU A 409 45.41 3.00 -1.27
CA LEU A 409 46.88 2.92 -1.24
C LEU A 409 47.39 1.51 -1.59
N GLN A 410 47.16 1.10 -2.84
CA GLN A 410 47.47 -0.26 -3.30
C GLN A 410 48.97 -0.58 -3.34
N GLN A 411 49.30 -1.79 -2.86
CA GLN A 411 50.68 -2.28 -2.83
C GLN A 411 51.33 -2.28 -4.23
N GLY A 412 52.55 -1.75 -4.31
CA GLY A 412 53.38 -1.72 -5.52
C GLY A 412 52.98 -0.66 -6.55
N LYS A 413 51.84 0.02 -6.38
CA LYS A 413 51.38 1.07 -7.31
C LYS A 413 51.80 2.46 -6.84
N LEU A 414 51.88 3.40 -7.78
CA LEU A 414 52.03 4.81 -7.43
C LEU A 414 50.68 5.34 -6.96
N CYS A 415 50.63 5.80 -5.72
CA CYS A 415 49.41 6.29 -5.09
C CYS A 415 49.59 7.76 -4.71
N LYS A 416 48.51 8.53 -4.85
CA LYS A 416 48.46 9.95 -4.46
C LYS A 416 48.07 10.02 -2.99
N ALA A 417 48.85 10.75 -2.22
CA ALA A 417 48.63 10.89 -0.79
C ALA A 417 48.86 12.32 -0.32
N ILE A 418 48.20 12.70 0.77
CA ILE A 418 48.59 13.82 1.62
C ILE A 418 49.45 13.23 2.74
N SER A 419 50.70 13.66 2.81
CA SER A 419 51.70 13.11 3.72
C SER A 419 52.07 14.09 4.81
N VAL A 420 51.94 13.67 6.06
CA VAL A 420 52.42 14.41 7.23
C VAL A 420 53.77 13.84 7.66
N CYS A 421 54.83 14.64 7.51
CA CYS A 421 56.15 14.33 8.07
C CYS A 421 56.19 14.82 9.51
N VAL A 422 56.60 13.96 10.44
CA VAL A 422 56.77 14.30 11.85
C VAL A 422 58.16 13.83 12.29
N THR A 423 58.96 14.74 12.83
CA THR A 423 60.20 14.36 13.53
C THR A 423 59.90 14.28 15.02
N LEU A 424 60.10 13.11 15.61
CA LEU A 424 59.90 12.82 17.02
C LEU A 424 61.23 12.89 17.78
N ASN A 425 61.19 13.52 18.94
CA ASN A 425 62.26 13.45 19.94
C ASN A 425 62.37 12.04 20.53
N GLN A 426 63.45 11.76 21.26
CA GLN A 426 63.68 10.44 21.86
C GLN A 426 62.62 10.06 22.91
N ASP A 427 61.95 11.04 23.51
CA ASP A 427 60.83 10.85 24.44
C ASP A 427 59.47 10.70 23.74
N GLY A 428 59.44 10.73 22.40
CA GLY A 428 58.22 10.65 21.59
C GLY A 428 57.50 11.98 21.39
N SER A 429 57.99 13.10 21.93
CA SER A 429 57.39 14.41 21.68
C SER A 429 57.64 14.88 20.24
N ILE A 430 56.69 15.64 19.67
CA ILE A 430 56.82 16.20 18.32
C ILE A 430 57.81 17.36 18.36
N ALA A 431 58.90 17.25 17.60
CA ALA A 431 59.87 18.32 17.43
C ALA A 431 59.48 19.29 16.32
N GLU A 432 59.05 18.75 15.17
CA GLU A 432 58.65 19.51 13.98
C GLU A 432 57.72 18.67 13.11
N TYR A 433 56.90 19.32 12.28
CA TYR A 433 56.06 18.66 11.31
C TYR A 433 55.92 19.46 10.02
N THR A 434 55.67 18.77 8.90
CA THR A 434 55.30 19.38 7.61
C THR A 434 54.19 18.55 6.94
N ILE A 435 53.38 19.20 6.11
CA ILE A 435 52.30 18.54 5.34
C ILE A 435 52.57 18.77 3.86
N GLU A 436 52.57 17.70 3.08
CA GLU A 436 52.92 17.73 1.66
C GLU A 436 51.91 16.90 0.86
N ASN A 437 51.43 17.44 -0.27
CA ASN A 437 50.85 16.57 -1.30
C ASN A 437 51.98 15.73 -1.87
N SER A 438 51.75 14.43 -2.09
CA SER A 438 52.81 13.47 -2.34
C SER A 438 52.39 12.34 -3.27
N ILE A 439 53.40 11.67 -3.83
CA ILE A 439 53.28 10.39 -4.52
C ILE A 439 54.07 9.36 -3.72
N ILE A 440 53.43 8.25 -3.37
CA ILE A 440 54.05 7.14 -2.61
C ILE A 440 53.93 5.84 -3.40
N ARG A 441 54.71 4.83 -2.99
CA ARG A 441 54.54 3.45 -3.46
C ARG A 441 54.47 2.50 -2.26
N PRO A 442 53.25 2.15 -1.79
CA PRO A 442 53.06 1.20 -0.69
C PRO A 442 53.86 -0.07 -0.93
N THR A 443 54.81 -0.37 -0.03
CA THR A 443 55.77 -1.46 -0.22
C THR A 443 55.27 -2.75 0.41
N TYR A 444 54.68 -2.64 1.60
CA TYR A 444 54.18 -3.77 2.37
C TYR A 444 52.75 -3.50 2.79
N MET A 445 51.87 -4.46 2.50
CA MET A 445 50.53 -4.54 3.08
C MET A 445 50.58 -5.63 4.15
N LEU A 446 50.30 -5.26 5.39
CA LEU A 446 50.39 -6.15 6.54
C LEU A 446 49.03 -6.23 7.24
N THR A 447 48.73 -7.40 7.79
CA THR A 447 47.65 -7.48 8.78
C THR A 447 48.12 -7.01 10.15
N TYR A 448 47.21 -6.62 11.03
CA TYR A 448 47.53 -6.32 12.44
C TYR A 448 48.27 -7.48 13.14
N GLU A 449 47.90 -8.73 12.86
CA GLU A 449 48.56 -9.93 13.40
C GLU A 449 49.99 -10.07 12.86
N SER A 450 50.18 -9.79 11.57
CA SER A 450 51.49 -9.84 10.92
C SER A 450 52.41 -8.77 11.50
N ALA A 451 51.93 -7.53 11.60
CA ALA A 451 52.66 -6.42 12.21
C ALA A 451 53.02 -6.74 13.68
N SER A 452 52.06 -7.23 14.47
CA SER A 452 52.28 -7.64 15.86
C SER A 452 53.33 -8.74 15.98
N SER A 453 53.30 -9.72 15.08
CA SER A 453 54.28 -10.81 15.05
C SER A 453 55.69 -10.30 14.78
N TYR A 454 55.85 -9.34 13.85
CA TYR A 454 57.14 -8.69 13.59
C TYR A 454 57.65 -7.91 14.81
N LEU A 455 56.78 -7.19 15.50
CA LEU A 455 57.14 -6.44 16.71
C LEU A 455 57.58 -7.37 17.85
N ILE A 456 56.85 -8.46 18.09
CA ILE A 456 57.21 -9.47 19.10
C ILE A 456 58.56 -10.10 18.75
N TRP A 457 58.75 -10.49 17.48
CA TRP A 457 60.02 -11.07 17.04
C TRP A 457 61.19 -10.10 17.21
N ALA A 458 61.01 -8.83 16.85
CA ALA A 458 62.03 -7.80 17.03
C ALA A 458 62.39 -7.58 18.51
N SER A 459 61.39 -7.56 19.40
CA SER A 459 61.59 -7.38 20.85
C SER A 459 62.42 -8.47 21.53
N ARG A 460 62.49 -9.67 20.92
CA ARG A 460 63.30 -10.79 21.44
C ARG A 460 64.77 -10.74 21.02
N ARG A 461 65.15 -9.79 20.15
CA ARG A 461 66.49 -9.64 19.58
C ARG A 461 67.21 -8.36 20.03
N VAL A 462 66.50 -7.46 20.70
CA VAL A 462 67.05 -6.32 21.44
C VAL A 462 67.25 -6.76 22.88
#